data_AF-H3H6T7-F1
#
_entry.id   AF-H3H6T7-F1
#
_cell.length_a   1.000
_cell.length_b   1.000
_cell.length_c   1.000
_cell.angle_alpha   90.00
_cell.angle_beta   90.00
_cell.angle_gamma   90.00
#
_symmetry.space_group_name_H-M   'P 1'
#
loop_
_entity.id
_entity.type
_entity.pdbx_description
1 polymer ?
#
loop_
_entity_poly.entity_id
_entity_poly.type
_entity_poly.pdbx_seq_one_letter_code
_entity_poly.pdbx_strand_id
1 'polypeptide(L)'
;MASPRRASPHLQILAMLSTLELLRAEQEAQEAEEARPPFETVDSIRAFITAEAPAPTTNITLDMCWLGAKEFDRFWRAELLNHEDEQVFSQVVEKITGIDPARRN
;
A
#
# COMPACT_ATOMS: atom_id res chain seq x y z
N MET A 1 6.50 32.60 -54.53
CA MET A 1 5.17 33.03 -54.04
C MET A 1 4.57 31.92 -53.20
N ALA A 2 4.03 32.30 -52.04
CA ALA A 2 3.14 31.56 -51.13
C ALA A 2 3.65 30.25 -50.48
N SER A 3 4.26 30.43 -49.31
CA SER A 3 4.04 29.55 -48.15
C SER A 3 2.58 29.69 -47.67
N PRO A 4 1.99 28.65 -47.07
CA PRO A 4 1.19 28.91 -45.88
C PRO A 4 1.48 27.93 -44.74
N ARG A 5 1.92 28.56 -43.64
CA ARG A 5 1.39 28.45 -42.27
C ARG A 5 1.41 27.07 -41.59
N ARG A 6 2.38 26.98 -40.67
CA ARG A 6 2.23 26.32 -39.36
C ARG A 6 0.83 26.53 -38.78
N ALA A 7 0.28 25.44 -38.24
CA ALA A 7 -0.21 25.27 -36.88
C ALA A 7 -1.46 24.39 -36.90
N SER A 8 -1.38 23.23 -36.27
CA SER A 8 -2.32 22.92 -35.20
C SER A 8 -1.80 21.76 -34.36
N PRO A 9 -2.09 21.80 -33.06
CA PRO A 9 -1.16 21.40 -32.04
C PRO A 9 -1.32 19.92 -31.75
N HIS A 10 -0.36 19.39 -31.00
CA HIS A 10 -0.63 18.40 -29.99
C HIS A 10 -1.89 18.77 -29.17
N LEU A 11 -3.08 18.45 -29.67
CA LEU A 11 -4.19 18.08 -28.80
C LEU A 11 -3.95 16.60 -28.48
N GLN A 12 -3.01 16.36 -27.57
CA GLN A 12 -3.25 15.32 -26.59
C GLN A 12 -4.52 15.78 -25.88
N ILE A 13 -5.67 15.30 -26.36
CA ILE A 13 -6.88 15.23 -25.56
C ILE A 13 -6.45 14.32 -24.39
N LEU A 14 -5.90 14.91 -23.33
CA LEU A 14 -6.03 14.34 -22.01
C LEU A 14 -7.54 14.15 -21.88
N ALA A 15 -8.00 12.90 -21.94
CA ALA A 15 -9.39 12.59 -21.70
C ALA A 15 -9.73 13.19 -20.34
N MET A 16 -10.40 14.34 -20.33
CA MET A 16 -10.96 14.90 -19.11
C MET A 16 -12.13 13.99 -18.79
N LEU A 17 -11.86 13.00 -17.95
CA LEU A 17 -12.90 12.18 -17.35
C LEU A 17 -13.91 13.13 -16.71
N SER A 18 -15.18 12.90 -16.98
CA SER A 18 -16.24 13.58 -16.27
C SER A 18 -16.16 13.24 -14.78
N THR A 19 -16.66 14.11 -13.93
CA THR A 19 -16.73 13.86 -12.48
C THR A 19 -17.43 12.54 -12.16
N LEU A 20 -18.44 12.15 -12.95
CA LEU A 20 -19.15 10.89 -12.77
C LEU A 20 -18.26 9.67 -13.10
N GLU A 21 -17.41 9.76 -14.12
CA GLU A 21 -16.48 8.68 -14.47
C GLU A 21 -15.36 8.53 -13.44
N LEU A 22 -14.87 9.65 -12.90
CA LEU A 22 -13.90 9.63 -11.80
C LEU A 22 -14.47 8.93 -10.57
N LEU A 23 -15.68 9.29 -10.14
CA LEU A 23 -16.33 8.67 -8.98
C LEU A 23 -16.58 7.17 -9.17
N ARG A 24 -16.93 6.74 -10.39
CA ARG A 24 -17.09 5.32 -10.70
C ARG A 24 -15.77 4.57 -10.61
N ALA A 25 -14.70 5.13 -11.19
CA ALA A 25 -13.38 4.52 -11.12
C ALA A 25 -12.86 4.42 -9.68
N GLU A 26 -13.08 5.45 -8.87
CA GLU A 26 -12.75 5.42 -7.43
C GLU A 26 -13.55 4.36 -6.67
N GLN A 27 -14.85 4.25 -6.94
CA GLN A 27 -15.70 3.25 -6.32
C GLN A 27 -15.29 1.82 -6.73
N GLU A 28 -15.05 1.58 -8.01
CA GLU A 28 -14.59 0.28 -8.50
C GLU A 28 -13.24 -0.11 -7.88
N ALA A 29 -12.32 0.86 -7.71
CA ALA A 29 -11.06 0.63 -7.03
C ALA A 29 -11.27 0.27 -5.55
N GLN A 30 -12.15 0.97 -4.85
CA GLN A 30 -12.47 0.68 -3.46
C GLN A 30 -13.13 -0.70 -3.30
N GLU A 31 -14.09 -1.04 -4.16
CA GLU A 31 -14.73 -2.37 -4.16
C GLU A 31 -13.71 -3.48 -4.43
N ALA A 32 -12.74 -3.25 -5.32
CA ALA A 32 -11.66 -4.20 -5.56
C ALA A 32 -10.70 -4.33 -4.37
N GLU A 33 -10.42 -3.23 -3.67
CA GLU A 33 -9.63 -3.25 -2.42
C GLU A 33 -10.35 -4.01 -1.30
N GLU A 34 -11.66 -3.78 -1.12
CA GLU A 34 -12.49 -4.44 -0.10
C GLU A 34 -12.75 -5.91 -0.40
N ALA A 35 -12.84 -6.29 -1.68
CA ALA A 35 -13.01 -7.68 -2.11
C ALA A 35 -11.73 -8.50 -1.99
N ARG A 36 -10.57 -7.85 -1.83
CA ARG A 36 -9.28 -8.54 -1.69
C ARG A 36 -9.24 -9.27 -0.33
N PRO A 37 -8.83 -10.56 -0.30
CA PRO A 37 -8.64 -11.24 0.97
C PRO A 37 -7.57 -10.54 1.81
N PRO A 38 -7.69 -10.54 3.14
CA PRO A 38 -6.65 -10.02 4.03
C PRO A 38 -5.30 -10.70 3.80
N PHE A 39 -4.22 -9.97 3.99
CA PHE A 39 -2.89 -10.55 4.02
C PHE A 39 -2.59 -11.12 5.41
N GLU A 40 -2.19 -12.39 5.46
CA GLU A 40 -1.91 -13.12 6.70
C GLU A 40 -0.41 -13.25 7.02
N THR A 41 0.46 -12.91 6.07
CA THR A 41 1.93 -13.06 6.21
C THR A 41 2.68 -11.85 5.68
N VAL A 42 3.85 -11.55 6.24
CA VAL A 42 4.72 -10.48 5.72
C VAL A 42 5.17 -10.76 4.28
N ASP A 43 5.40 -12.03 3.94
CA ASP A 43 5.88 -12.41 2.62
C ASP A 43 4.82 -12.26 1.53
N SER A 44 3.54 -12.51 1.85
CA SER A 44 2.45 -12.22 0.90
C SER A 44 2.30 -10.72 0.63
N ILE A 45 2.48 -9.87 1.64
CA ILE A 45 2.50 -8.40 1.46
C ILE A 45 3.69 -7.98 0.57
N ARG A 46 4.89 -8.52 0.82
CA ARG A 46 6.08 -8.22 0.01
C ARG A 46 5.90 -8.66 -1.45
N ALA A 47 5.33 -9.84 -1.66
CA ALA A 47 5.02 -10.36 -2.99
C ALA A 47 4.03 -9.44 -3.71
N PHE A 48 2.95 -9.01 -3.02
CA PHE A 48 1.97 -8.06 -3.55
C PHE A 48 2.61 -6.72 -3.94
N ILE A 49 3.40 -6.10 -3.05
CA ILE A 49 4.07 -4.83 -3.34
C ILE A 49 5.00 -4.96 -4.55
N THR A 50 5.73 -6.08 -4.65
CA THR A 50 6.68 -6.31 -5.74
C THR A 50 5.99 -6.58 -7.07
N ALA A 51 4.91 -7.38 -7.05
CA ALA A 51 4.20 -7.79 -8.25
C ALA A 51 3.30 -6.68 -8.81
N GLU A 52 2.59 -5.98 -7.93
CA GLU A 52 1.56 -5.02 -8.33
C GLU A 52 2.00 -3.56 -8.25
N ALA A 53 3.10 -3.26 -7.54
CA ALA A 53 3.59 -1.90 -7.31
C ALA A 53 2.44 -0.92 -6.95
N PRO A 54 1.66 -1.22 -5.92
CA PRO A 54 0.44 -0.49 -5.59
C PRO A 54 0.73 0.98 -5.29
N ALA A 55 -0.25 1.84 -5.54
CA ALA A 55 -0.13 3.24 -5.18
C ALA A 55 -0.03 3.41 -3.66
N PRO A 56 0.65 4.45 -3.14
CA PRO A 56 0.70 4.72 -1.71
C PRO A 56 -0.67 4.97 -1.05
N THR A 57 -1.70 5.24 -1.85
CA THR A 57 -3.09 5.45 -1.41
C THR A 57 -3.93 4.18 -1.45
N THR A 58 -3.39 3.07 -1.95
CA THR A 58 -4.10 1.79 -2.02
C THR A 58 -4.28 1.23 -0.61
N ASN A 59 -5.53 0.95 -0.22
CA ASN A 59 -5.80 0.30 1.05
C ASN A 59 -5.63 -1.21 0.94
N ILE A 60 -5.11 -1.80 2.02
CA ILE A 60 -5.00 -3.24 2.18
C ILE A 60 -5.51 -3.64 3.56
N THR A 61 -6.10 -4.82 3.64
CA THR A 61 -6.52 -5.43 4.91
C THR A 61 -5.45 -6.42 5.35
N LEU A 62 -5.07 -6.37 6.62
CA LEU A 62 -4.12 -7.28 7.24
C LEU A 62 -4.83 -8.11 8.30
N ASP A 63 -4.65 -9.42 8.27
CA ASP A 63 -5.08 -10.35 9.32
C ASP A 63 -3.85 -10.98 9.98
N MET A 64 -3.22 -10.20 10.86
CA MET A 64 -1.91 -10.49 11.45
C MET A 64 -1.86 -9.97 12.88
N CYS A 65 -0.97 -10.50 13.73
CA CYS A 65 -0.85 -10.00 15.08
C CYS A 65 -0.04 -8.69 15.10
N TRP A 66 -0.63 -7.64 15.65
CA TRP A 66 0.03 -6.35 15.84
C TRP A 66 0.96 -6.37 17.06
N LEU A 67 2.27 -6.22 16.83
CA LEU A 67 3.27 -6.14 17.91
C LEU A 67 3.51 -4.69 18.37
N GLY A 68 3.24 -3.72 17.50
CA GLY A 68 3.45 -2.30 17.77
C GLY A 68 3.81 -1.52 16.53
N ALA A 69 4.07 -0.23 16.70
CA ALA A 69 4.70 0.59 15.67
C ALA A 69 5.84 1.40 16.26
N LYS A 70 6.86 1.62 15.44
CA LYS A 70 7.99 2.50 15.75
C LYS A 70 7.98 3.68 14.80
N GLU A 71 8.08 4.85 15.39
CA GLU A 71 8.29 6.09 14.65
C GLU A 71 9.75 6.19 14.23
N PHE A 72 9.95 6.54 12.96
CA PHE A 72 11.21 7.00 12.39
C PHE A 72 10.98 8.41 11.83
N ASP A 73 12.06 9.17 11.62
CA ASP A 73 12.02 10.60 11.25
C ASP A 73 10.96 11.01 10.20
N ARG A 74 10.59 10.11 9.27
CA ARG A 74 9.63 10.41 8.19
C ARG A 74 8.59 9.33 7.94
N PHE A 75 8.59 8.24 8.72
CA PHE A 75 7.68 7.13 8.50
C PHE A 75 7.47 6.33 9.77
N TRP A 76 6.37 5.58 9.79
CA TRP A 76 6.08 4.62 10.84
C TRP A 76 6.37 3.22 10.31
N ARG A 77 7.07 2.41 11.10
CA ARG A 77 7.25 0.99 10.83
C ARG A 77 6.31 0.20 11.73
N ALA A 78 5.33 -0.46 11.13
CA ALA A 78 4.54 -1.47 11.81
C ALA A 78 5.41 -2.71 12.09
N GLU A 79 5.32 -3.23 13.31
CA GLU A 79 5.87 -4.53 13.68
C GLU A 79 4.71 -5.52 13.74
N LEU A 80 4.75 -6.52 12.85
CA LEU A 80 3.70 -7.51 12.66
C LEU A 80 4.26 -8.91 12.86
N LEU A 81 3.42 -9.81 13.36
CA LEU A 81 3.66 -11.24 13.40
C LEU A 81 2.64 -11.94 12.49
N ASN A 82 3.09 -12.94 11.72
CA ASN A 82 2.21 -13.71 10.85
C ASN A 82 1.06 -14.35 11.65
N HIS A 83 -0.09 -14.51 11.00
CA HIS A 83 -1.25 -15.16 11.61
C HIS A 83 -0.92 -16.56 12.17
N GLU A 84 -0.16 -17.36 11.41
CA GLU A 84 0.24 -18.72 11.81
C GLU A 84 1.09 -18.77 13.10
N ASP A 85 1.76 -17.67 13.44
CA ASP A 85 2.65 -17.56 14.60
C ASP A 85 1.93 -16.97 15.83
N GLU A 86 0.62 -16.77 15.79
CA GLU A 86 -0.16 -16.20 16.90
C GLU A 86 0.08 -16.94 18.22
N GLN A 87 0.24 -18.27 18.17
CA GLN A 87 0.52 -19.12 19.33
C GLN A 87 1.79 -18.73 20.11
N VAL A 88 2.79 -18.11 19.46
CA VAL A 88 4.02 -17.64 20.10
C VAL A 88 4.01 -16.14 20.39
N PHE A 89 2.91 -15.44 20.12
CA PHE A 89 2.79 -13.98 20.25
C PHE A 89 3.31 -13.46 21.59
N SER A 90 2.84 -14.01 22.71
CA SER A 90 3.25 -13.58 24.06
C SER A 90 4.76 -13.71 24.27
N GLN A 91 5.37 -14.80 23.79
CA GLN A 91 6.81 -15.02 23.90
C GLN A 91 7.59 -14.02 23.04
N VAL A 92 7.07 -13.67 21.87
CA VAL A 92 7.66 -12.65 21.00
C VAL A 92 7.57 -11.28 21.65
N VAL A 93 6.44 -10.90 22.25
CA VAL A 93 6.25 -9.63 22.97
C VAL A 93 7.14 -9.52 24.21
N GLU A 94 7.41 -10.62 24.91
CA GLU A 94 8.36 -10.61 26.04
C GLU A 94 9.82 -10.46 25.57
N LYS A 95 10.22 -11.16 24.50
CA LYS A 95 11.57 -11.02 23.91
C LYS A 95 11.76 -9.63 23.33
N ILE A 96 10.80 -9.19 22.53
CA ILE A 96 10.19 -7.85 22.59
C ILE A 96 10.77 -6.86 23.60
N THR A 97 10.09 -6.73 24.72
CA THR A 97 10.44 -5.80 25.79
C THR A 97 11.80 -6.07 26.44
N GLY A 98 12.29 -7.31 26.44
CA GLY A 98 13.55 -7.70 27.10
C GLY A 98 14.83 -7.38 26.32
N ILE A 99 14.78 -7.21 25.00
CA ILE A 99 15.94 -6.84 24.19
C ILE A 99 16.04 -5.32 24.13
N ASP A 100 17.23 -4.80 24.48
CA ASP A 100 17.57 -3.38 24.36
C ASP A 100 17.15 -2.84 22.98
N PRO A 101 16.27 -1.82 22.92
CA PRO A 101 15.82 -1.21 21.67
C PRO A 101 16.97 -0.79 20.75
N ALA A 102 18.12 -0.35 21.30
CA ALA A 102 19.29 0.06 20.52
C ALA A 102 19.97 -1.10 19.76
N ARG A 103 19.60 -2.35 20.05
CA ARG A 103 20.14 -3.56 19.41
C ARG A 103 19.18 -4.20 18.41
N ARG A 104 17.97 -3.65 18.24
CA ARG A 104 17.03 -4.07 17.21
C ARG A 104 17.18 -3.20 15.96
N ASN A 105 18.01 -3.64 15.03
CA ASN A 105 18.08 -3.06 13.68
C ASN A 105 17.10 -3.79 12.75
#